data_AF-A0A2T9Y4I2-F1
#
_entry.id   AF-A0A2T9Y4I2-F1
#
_cell.length_a   1.000
_cell.length_b   1.000
_cell.length_c   1.000
_cell.angle_alpha   90.00
_cell.angle_beta   90.00
_cell.angle_gamma   90.00
#
_symmetry.space_group_name_H-M   'P 1'
#
loop_
_entity.id
_entity.type
_entity.pdbx_description
1 polymer ?
#
loop_
_entity_poly.entity_id
_entity_poly.type
_entity_poly.pdbx_seq_one_letter_code
_entity_poly.pdbx_strand_id
1 'polypeptide(L)'
;MGKNTIRMIQDLKNKVSELYMDCSNLNQKVYTILYNKNIHVVQEEKQELTIMDPHIPTNTPATYLMVYSKLEKAFPVIENNFFCSPLTDKKIKEAVFSCPKSSTIKYSLPSANETASTTAKKADPVL
;
A
#
# COMPACT_ATOMS: atom_id res chain seq x y z
N MET A 1 -56.17 33.29 11.43
CA MET A 1 -54.90 32.68 11.89
C MET A 1 -54.40 33.48 13.10
N GLY A 2 -54.07 32.84 14.22
CA GLY A 2 -53.65 33.56 15.44
C GLY A 2 -52.20 34.08 15.35
N LYS A 3 -51.92 35.23 15.98
CA LYS A 3 -50.56 35.84 16.03
C LYS A 3 -49.49 34.86 16.55
N ASN A 4 -49.86 33.97 17.47
CA ASN A 4 -48.97 32.95 18.03
C ASN A 4 -48.53 31.91 16.98
N THR A 5 -49.44 31.50 16.09
CA THR A 5 -49.17 30.52 15.03
C THR A 5 -48.18 31.09 14.02
N ILE A 6 -48.32 32.37 13.65
CA ILE A 6 -47.39 33.06 12.75
C ILE A 6 -45.98 33.11 13.33
N ARG A 7 -45.86 33.44 14.63
CA ARG A 7 -44.57 33.46 15.34
C ARG A 7 -43.91 32.08 15.37
N MET A 8 -44.66 31.02 15.61
CA MET A 8 -44.14 29.65 15.60
C MET A 8 -43.63 29.23 14.21
N ILE A 9 -44.35 29.59 13.15
CA ILE A 9 -43.93 29.30 11.77
C ILE A 9 -42.62 30.02 11.44
N GLN A 10 -42.47 31.28 11.86
CA GLN A 10 -41.24 32.04 11.67
C GLN A 10 -40.06 31.46 12.47
N ASP A 11 -40.28 31.07 13.73
CA ASP A 11 -39.25 30.43 14.56
C ASP A 11 -38.75 29.12 13.94
N LEU A 12 -39.68 28.29 13.47
CA LEU A 12 -39.35 27.04 12.79
C LEU A 12 -38.56 27.30 11.51
N LYS A 13 -38.98 28.27 10.69
CA LYS A 13 -38.27 28.64 9.46
C LYS A 13 -36.83 29.05 9.75
N ASN A 14 -36.60 29.85 10.79
CA ASN A 14 -35.26 30.31 11.16
C ASN A 14 -34.37 29.14 11.62
N LYS A 15 -34.90 28.25 12.46
CA LYS A 15 -34.19 27.04 12.89
C LYS A 15 -33.83 26.11 11.74
N VAL A 16 -34.73 25.95 10.76
CA VAL A 16 -34.45 25.16 9.55
C VAL A 16 -33.33 25.79 8.73
N SER A 17 -33.29 27.12 8.61
CA SER A 17 -32.19 27.78 7.90
C SER A 17 -30.85 27.66 8.63
N GLU A 18 -30.83 27.77 9.96
CA GLU A 18 -29.60 27.56 10.75
C GLU A 18 -29.08 26.13 10.58
N LEU A 19 -29.95 25.13 10.71
CA LEU A 19 -29.59 23.73 10.52
C LEU A 19 -29.02 23.46 9.12
N TYR A 20 -29.61 24.05 8.08
CA TYR A 20 -29.13 23.92 6.71
C TYR A 20 -27.70 24.48 6.56
N MET A 21 -27.43 25.65 7.14
CA MET A 21 -26.09 26.26 7.11
C MET A 21 -25.06 25.43 7.89
N ASP A 22 -25.44 24.90 9.06
CA ASP A 22 -24.58 24.04 9.88
C ASP A 22 -24.24 22.73 9.16
N CYS A 23 -25.23 22.08 8.55
CA CYS A 23 -25.00 20.88 7.74
C CYS A 23 -24.09 21.17 6.54
N SER A 24 -24.26 22.31 5.86
CA SER A 24 -23.38 22.71 4.76
C SER A 24 -21.93 22.91 5.22
N ASN A 25 -21.74 23.60 6.34
CA ASN A 25 -20.41 23.82 6.94
C ASN A 25 -19.75 22.50 7.36
N LEU A 26 -20.52 21.58 7.95
CA LEU A 26 -20.02 20.27 8.34
C LEU A 26 -19.58 19.45 7.12
N ASN A 27 -20.41 19.43 6.07
CA ASN A 27 -20.07 18.74 4.82
C ASN A 27 -18.77 19.29 4.22
N GLN A 28 -18.60 20.61 4.17
CA GLN A 28 -17.36 21.22 3.69
C GLN A 28 -16.13 20.81 4.53
N LYS A 29 -16.26 20.76 5.86
CA LYS A 29 -15.18 20.28 6.74
C LYS A 29 -14.83 18.82 6.48
N VAL A 30 -15.84 17.96 6.28
CA VAL A 30 -15.64 16.54 5.97
C VAL A 30 -14.88 16.38 4.65
N TYR A 31 -15.26 17.11 3.60
CA TYR A 31 -14.54 17.10 2.32
C TYR A 31 -13.08 17.52 2.48
N THR A 32 -12.82 18.61 3.21
CA THR A 32 -11.46 19.09 3.47
C THR A 32 -10.62 18.05 4.24
N ILE A 33 -11.19 17.39 5.25
CA ILE A 33 -10.50 16.34 6.01
C ILE A 33 -10.19 15.15 5.11
N LEU A 34 -11.14 14.70 4.29
CA LEU A 34 -10.95 13.57 3.38
C LEU A 34 -9.86 13.86 2.35
N TYR A 35 -9.89 15.07 1.77
CA TYR A 35 -8.89 15.52 0.81
C TYR A 35 -7.49 15.59 1.44
N ASN A 36 -7.36 16.25 2.60
CA ASN A 36 -6.08 16.36 3.30
C ASN A 36 -5.52 15.00 3.72
N LYS A 37 -6.39 14.07 4.16
CA LYS A 37 -6.00 12.70 4.49
C LYS A 37 -5.45 11.97 3.26
N ASN A 38 -6.10 12.10 2.10
CA ASN A 38 -5.59 11.51 0.85
C ASN A 38 -4.23 12.10 0.46
N ILE A 39 -4.02 13.41 0.59
CA ILE A 39 -2.71 14.03 0.33
C ILE A 39 -1.64 13.45 1.27
N HIS A 40 -1.95 13.28 2.56
CA HIS A 40 -1.01 12.68 3.52
C HIS A 40 -0.64 11.24 3.16
N VAL A 41 -1.62 10.41 2.81
CA VAL A 41 -1.40 9.02 2.40
C VAL A 41 -0.50 8.94 1.16
N VAL A 42 -0.74 9.79 0.16
CA VAL A 42 0.12 9.90 -1.04
C VAL A 42 1.53 10.39 -0.69
N GLN A 43 1.67 11.23 0.33
CA GLN A 43 2.96 11.76 0.76
C GLN A 43 3.77 10.75 1.60
N GLU A 44 3.10 9.96 2.44
CA GLU A 44 3.70 8.82 3.16
C GLU A 44 4.18 7.73 2.20
N GLU A 45 3.38 7.39 1.18
CA GLU A 45 3.77 6.45 0.12
C GLU A 45 5.05 6.92 -0.61
N LYS A 46 5.22 8.24 -0.76
CA LYS A 46 6.42 8.85 -1.33
C LYS A 46 7.61 8.90 -0.38
N GLN A 47 7.38 8.88 0.94
CA GLN A 47 8.41 8.96 1.99
C GLN A 47 8.84 7.58 2.54
N GLU A 48 8.03 6.53 2.42
CA GLU A 48 8.45 5.17 2.77
C GLU A 48 9.58 4.65 1.86
N LEU A 49 9.75 5.28 0.68
CA LEU A 49 10.87 5.09 -0.24
C LEU A 49 12.22 5.63 0.28
N THR A 50 12.27 6.30 1.44
CA THR A 50 13.50 6.95 1.93
C THR A 50 14.40 6.06 2.79
N ILE A 51 13.94 4.86 3.18
CA ILE A 51 14.81 3.83 3.79
C ILE A 51 15.18 2.83 2.68
N MET A 52 15.99 3.29 1.73
CA MET A 52 16.58 2.39 0.75
C MET A 52 17.73 1.62 1.40
N ASP A 53 17.55 0.30 1.52
CA ASP A 53 18.62 -0.66 1.72
C ASP A 53 19.73 -0.40 0.65
N PRO A 54 21.01 -0.26 1.02
CA PRO A 54 22.12 -0.08 0.09
C PRO A 54 22.24 -1.15 -1.00
N HIS A 55 21.66 -2.34 -0.79
CA HIS A 55 21.65 -3.45 -1.74
C HIS A 55 20.41 -3.49 -2.64
N ILE A 56 19.39 -2.67 -2.37
CA ILE A 56 18.25 -2.52 -3.26
C ILE A 56 18.62 -1.42 -4.26
N PRO A 57 18.76 -1.71 -5.55
CA PRO A 57 19.03 -0.67 -6.54
C PRO A 57 17.80 0.23 -6.69
N THR A 58 18.02 1.54 -6.75
CA THR A 58 17.02 2.61 -6.91
C THR A 58 16.42 2.54 -8.31
N ASN A 59 15.67 1.49 -8.58
CA ASN A 59 15.02 1.29 -9.86
C ASN A 59 13.62 1.87 -9.73
N THR A 60 13.36 2.96 -10.42
CA THR A 60 12.02 3.53 -10.54
C THR A 60 11.03 2.43 -10.98
N PRO A 61 9.83 2.32 -10.40
CA PRO A 61 8.86 1.27 -10.78
C PRO A 61 8.61 1.20 -12.29
N ALA A 62 8.67 2.35 -12.96
CA ALA A 62 8.58 2.49 -14.42
C ALA A 62 9.67 1.67 -15.16
N THR A 63 10.89 1.61 -14.65
CA THR A 63 12.00 0.86 -15.24
C THR A 63 11.78 -0.65 -15.11
N TYR A 64 11.19 -1.11 -14.00
CA TYR A 64 10.84 -2.52 -13.81
C TYR A 64 9.78 -2.95 -14.85
N LEU A 65 8.73 -2.15 -15.03
CA LEU A 65 7.71 -2.41 -16.06
C LEU A 65 8.30 -2.36 -17.49
N MET A 66 9.21 -1.43 -17.76
CA MET A 66 9.88 -1.32 -19.06
C MET A 66 10.76 -2.55 -19.38
N VAL A 67 11.44 -3.10 -18.37
CA VAL A 67 12.22 -4.35 -18.49
C VAL A 67 11.32 -5.55 -18.79
N TYR A 68 10.08 -5.53 -18.30
CA TYR A 68 9.09 -6.58 -18.51
C TYR A 68 7.94 -6.13 -19.43
N SER A 69 8.25 -5.63 -20.62
CA SER A 69 7.24 -5.34 -21.67
C SER A 69 6.30 -6.52 -22.01
N LYS A 70 6.71 -7.76 -21.70
CA LYS A 70 5.84 -8.95 -21.78
C LYS A 70 4.79 -9.01 -20.67
N LEU A 71 5.07 -8.50 -19.47
CA LEU A 71 4.10 -8.41 -18.38
C LEU A 71 2.99 -7.41 -18.72
N GLU A 72 3.34 -6.25 -19.28
CA GLU A 72 2.37 -5.25 -19.74
C GLU A 72 1.37 -5.86 -20.74
N LYS A 73 1.86 -6.67 -21.69
CA LYS A 73 1.01 -7.38 -22.67
C LYS A 73 0.22 -8.55 -22.06
N ALA A 74 0.74 -9.19 -21.02
CA ALA A 74 0.11 -10.34 -20.39
C ALA A 74 -1.02 -9.94 -19.43
N PHE A 75 -1.00 -8.71 -18.92
CA PHE A 75 -1.96 -8.22 -17.93
C PHE A 75 -2.63 -6.91 -18.37
N PRO A 76 -3.56 -6.95 -19.33
CA PRO A 76 -4.34 -5.78 -19.74
C PRO A 76 -5.20 -5.17 -18.60
N VAL A 77 -5.31 -5.85 -17.45
CA VAL A 77 -6.12 -5.44 -16.28
C VAL A 77 -5.23 -5.01 -15.11
N ILE A 78 -3.90 -5.00 -15.26
CA ILE A 78 -2.99 -4.69 -14.14
C ILE A 78 -3.18 -3.25 -13.63
N GLU A 79 -3.54 -2.31 -14.51
CA GLU A 79 -3.83 -0.93 -14.14
C GLU A 79 -5.00 -0.81 -13.17
N ASN A 80 -6.02 -1.68 -13.30
CA ASN A 80 -7.21 -1.68 -12.45
C ASN A 80 -7.15 -2.66 -11.27
N ASN A 81 -6.19 -3.58 -11.25
CA ASN A 81 -6.19 -4.72 -10.32
C ASN A 81 -4.83 -4.97 -9.66
N PHE A 82 -3.90 -4.00 -9.72
CA PHE A 82 -2.57 -4.11 -9.13
C PHE A 82 -2.63 -4.39 -7.63
N PHE A 83 -3.61 -3.80 -6.97
CA PHE A 83 -3.93 -4.05 -5.58
C PHE A 83 -5.15 -4.97 -5.55
N CYS A 84 -4.92 -6.26 -5.31
CA CYS A 84 -5.98 -7.14 -4.84
C CYS A 84 -6.72 -6.42 -3.71
N SER A 85 -8.04 -6.31 -3.78
CA SER A 85 -8.82 -5.80 -2.64
C SER A 85 -8.38 -6.55 -1.37
N PRO A 86 -8.16 -5.85 -0.25
CA PRO A 86 -7.69 -6.49 0.97
C PRO A 86 -8.57 -7.71 1.27
N LEU A 87 -7.96 -8.89 1.32
CA LEU A 87 -8.67 -10.09 1.72
C LEU A 87 -9.15 -9.88 3.16
N THR A 88 -10.37 -10.30 3.47
CA THR A 88 -10.85 -10.25 4.85
C THR A 88 -10.00 -11.16 5.73
N ASP A 89 -9.82 -10.83 7.00
CA ASP A 89 -9.01 -11.62 7.96
C ASP A 89 -9.35 -13.11 7.95
N LYS A 90 -10.64 -13.43 7.77
CA LYS A 90 -11.12 -14.81 7.65
C LYS A 90 -10.50 -15.52 6.43
N LYS A 91 -10.54 -14.87 5.26
CA LYS A 91 -9.98 -15.43 4.01
C LYS A 91 -8.45 -15.52 4.07
N ILE A 92 -7.79 -14.55 4.70
CA ILE A 92 -6.33 -14.58 4.91
C ILE A 92 -5.95 -15.80 5.76
N LYS A 93 -6.64 -16.00 6.90
CA LYS A 93 -6.39 -17.15 7.77
C LYS A 93 -6.62 -18.46 7.02
N GLU A 94 -7.74 -18.59 6.32
CA GLU A 94 -8.05 -19.80 5.55
C GLU A 94 -6.99 -20.13 4.50
N ALA A 95 -6.54 -19.14 3.72
CA ALA A 95 -5.49 -19.33 2.73
C ALA A 95 -4.15 -19.77 3.36
N VAL A 96 -3.72 -19.08 4.43
CA VAL A 96 -2.46 -19.41 5.13
C VAL A 96 -2.52 -20.81 5.75
N PHE A 97 -3.64 -21.19 6.36
CA PHE A 97 -3.79 -22.50 7.00
C PHE A 97 -4.09 -23.63 6.02
N SER A 98 -4.55 -23.33 4.80
CA SER A 98 -4.73 -24.31 3.73
C SER A 98 -3.41 -24.79 3.13
N CYS A 99 -2.34 -24.00 3.24
CA CYS A 99 -1.05 -24.35 2.69
C CYS A 99 -0.33 -25.37 3.61
N PRO A 100 0.14 -26.52 3.08
CA PRO A 100 0.92 -27.45 3.88
C PRO A 100 2.20 -26.79 4.40
N LYS A 101 2.40 -26.82 5.72
CA LYS A 101 3.50 -26.15 6.45
C LYS A 101 4.90 -26.53 5.95
N SER A 102 5.04 -27.71 5.37
CA SER A 102 6.26 -28.14 4.71
C SER A 102 5.91 -29.10 3.57
N SER A 103 6.35 -28.77 2.36
CA SER A 103 6.62 -29.79 1.35
C SER A 103 8.11 -30.05 1.44
N THR A 104 8.52 -31.25 1.85
CA THR A 104 9.94 -31.59 1.94
C THR A 104 10.50 -31.71 0.52
N ILE A 105 11.04 -30.62 -0.01
CA ILE A 105 11.76 -30.64 -1.27
C ILE A 105 13.19 -31.07 -0.95
N LYS A 106 13.57 -32.27 -1.41
CA LYS A 106 14.97 -32.72 -1.35
C LYS A 106 15.75 -32.01 -2.44
N TYR A 107 16.44 -30.93 -2.07
CA TYR A 107 17.40 -30.29 -2.95
C TYR A 107 18.73 -31.04 -2.90
N SER A 108 19.15 -31.60 -4.02
CA SER A 108 20.53 -32.02 -4.21
C SER A 108 21.35 -30.78 -4.57
N LEU A 109 22.31 -30.41 -3.73
CA LEU A 109 23.25 -29.34 -4.08
C LEU A 109 24.09 -29.79 -5.28
N PRO A 110 24.28 -28.92 -6.30
CA PRO A 110 25.31 -29.15 -7.30
C PRO A 110 26.66 -29.31 -6.59
N SER A 111 27.44 -30.33 -6.93
CA SER A 111 28.79 -30.48 -6.38
C SER A 111 29.59 -29.21 -6.71
N ALA A 112 30.14 -28.56 -5.69
CA ALA A 112 31.05 -27.46 -5.90
C ALA A 112 32.23 -27.99 -6.72
N ASN A 113 32.44 -27.45 -7.91
CA ASN A 113 33.59 -27.80 -8.73
C ASN A 113 34.86 -27.45 -7.93
N GLU A 114 35.67 -28.47 -7.64
CA GLU A 114 37.02 -28.33 -7.07
C GLU A 114 37.96 -27.65 -8.07
N THR A 115 37.76 -26.35 -8.28
CA THR A 115 38.75 -25.53 -9.01
C THR A 115 39.06 -24.29 -8.20
N ALA A 116 39.33 -24.49 -6.91
CA ALA A 116 40.14 -23.56 -6.15
C ALA A 116 41.60 -23.76 -6.61
N SER A 117 42.09 -22.86 -7.45
CA SER A 117 43.50 -22.80 -7.82
C SER A 117 44.34 -22.65 -6.56
N THR A 118 45.09 -23.70 -6.22
CA THR A 118 46.07 -23.72 -5.13
C THR A 118 47.25 -22.81 -5.47
N THR A 119 47.11 -21.50 -5.35
CA THR A 119 48.26 -20.58 -5.35
C THR A 119 48.00 -19.40 -4.43
N ALA A 120 48.07 -19.67 -3.14
CA ALA A 120 48.39 -18.67 -2.12
C ALA A 120 49.23 -19.34 -1.04
N LYS A 121 50.51 -19.60 -1.35
CA LYS A 121 51.47 -19.98 -0.31
C LYS A 121 51.72 -18.75 0.58
N LYS A 122 51.13 -18.75 1.76
CA LYS A 122 51.49 -17.84 2.84
C LYS A 122 52.62 -18.51 3.62
N ALA A 123 53.77 -17.85 3.73
CA ALA A 123 54.87 -18.29 4.59
C ALA A 123 54.55 -17.94 6.05
N ASP A 124 54.67 -18.91 6.94
CA ASP A 124 54.58 -18.69 8.40
C ASP A 124 55.88 -18.07 8.94
N PRO A 125 55.83 -17.10 9.86
CA PRO A 125 56.99 -16.70 10.63
C PRO A 125 57.19 -17.68 11.80
N VAL A 126 58.36 -18.30 11.83
CA VAL A 126 58.85 -19.09 12.96
C VAL A 126 59.11 -18.15 14.14
N LEU A 127 58.56 -18.48 15.30
CA LEU A 127 58.80 -17.84 16.59
C LEU A 127 60.03 -18.47 17.26
#